data_AF-A0A0B7A744-F1
#
_entry.id   AF-A0A0B7A744-F1
#
_cell.length_a   1.000
_cell.length_b   1.000
_cell.length_c   1.000
_cell.angle_alpha   90.00
_cell.angle_beta   90.00
_cell.angle_gamma   90.00
#
_symmetry.space_group_name_H-M   'P 1'
#
loop_
_entity.id
_entity.type
_entity.pdbx_description
1 polymer ?
#
loop_
_entity_poly.entity_id
_entity_poly.type
_entity_poly.pdbx_seq_one_letter_code
_entity_poly.pdbx_strand_id
1 'polypeptide(L)'
;MSKFLVICLVLVTFIADGSLGCKRFGSVTTTSSPDSTDQPGQPITVDLIIRNQFQKPYFEYQVTVSAKPQRELIHFLESAATKDPNFKFSADFYGSLGYMITAINGVRMNATEKSYWKIHENPSGNSIDLGVSSYVPLNTQTIILNFTTWG
;
A
#
# COMPACT_ATOMS: atom_id res chain seq x y z
N MET A 1 20.09 -4.61 -24.28
CA MET A 1 21.15 -3.91 -23.51
C MET A 1 20.50 -3.30 -22.29
N SER A 2 21.00 -3.69 -21.11
CA SER A 2 20.41 -3.50 -19.79
C SER A 2 20.34 -2.02 -19.38
N LYS A 3 19.21 -1.59 -18.82
CA LYS A 3 19.12 -0.36 -18.01
C LYS A 3 19.01 -0.82 -16.55
N PHE A 4 20.15 -0.79 -15.85
CA PHE A 4 20.23 -1.05 -14.42
C PHE A 4 19.64 0.13 -13.64
N LEU A 5 18.59 -0.13 -12.85
CA LEU A 5 18.18 0.78 -11.79
C LEU A 5 19.02 0.45 -10.55
N VAL A 6 20.06 1.25 -10.32
CA VAL A 6 20.88 1.21 -9.10
C VAL A 6 20.12 1.96 -8.01
N ILE A 7 19.62 1.25 -7.01
CA ILE A 7 19.00 1.85 -5.83
C ILE A 7 20.13 2.12 -4.82
N CYS A 8 20.65 3.34 -4.83
CA CYS A 8 21.59 3.83 -3.82
C CYS A 8 20.85 4.13 -2.50
N LEU A 9 21.15 3.36 -1.45
CA LEU A 9 20.83 3.71 -0.07
C LEU A 9 21.79 4.80 0.40
N VAL A 10 21.35 6.06 0.37
CA VAL A 10 22.10 7.16 1.00
C VAL A 10 21.59 7.32 2.43
N LEU A 11 22.41 6.90 3.39
CA LEU A 11 22.26 7.27 4.81
C LEU A 11 22.69 8.73 4.97
N VAL A 12 21.73 9.64 5.15
CA VAL A 12 22.02 11.03 5.53
C VAL A 12 21.74 11.18 7.02
N THR A 13 22.81 11.38 7.79
CA THR A 13 22.74 11.81 9.19
C THR A 13 22.29 13.26 9.25
N PHE A 14 21.12 13.52 9.85
CA PHE A 14 20.65 14.89 10.08
C PHE A 14 21.23 15.42 11.40
N ILE A 15 22.00 16.50 11.31
CA ILE A 15 22.28 17.39 12.45
C ILE A 15 21.03 18.26 12.62
N ALA A 16 20.42 18.20 13.79
CA ALA A 16 19.33 19.10 14.17
C ALA A 16 19.94 20.41 14.67
N ASP A 17 19.51 21.55 14.14
CA ASP A 17 19.50 22.80 14.89
C ASP A 17 18.63 23.89 14.24
N GLY A 18 17.96 24.67 15.09
CA GLY A 18 17.63 26.08 14.80
C GLY A 18 16.18 26.43 14.44
N SER A 19 15.41 26.79 15.46
CA SER A 19 14.21 27.64 15.37
C SER A 19 14.48 28.97 14.66
N LEU A 20 13.51 29.54 13.93
CA LEU A 20 13.04 30.95 14.05
C LEU A 20 12.01 31.35 12.94
N GLY A 21 10.84 31.83 13.39
CA GLY A 21 10.24 33.09 12.90
C GLY A 21 9.34 33.11 11.66
N CYS A 22 8.02 33.20 11.88
CA CYS A 22 7.03 33.63 10.88
C CYS A 22 7.19 35.13 10.51
N LYS A 23 7.09 35.47 9.21
CA LYS A 23 6.46 36.72 8.74
C LYS A 23 5.71 36.54 7.41
N ARG A 24 4.47 37.05 7.39
CA ARG A 24 3.52 37.11 6.27
C ARG A 24 3.88 38.23 5.30
N PHE A 25 3.63 38.01 4.00
CA PHE A 25 3.21 39.07 3.06
C PHE A 25 2.26 38.46 2.03
N GLY A 26 1.07 39.05 1.89
CA GLY A 26 -0.01 38.54 1.03
C GLY A 26 -0.03 39.17 -0.36
N SER A 27 -0.72 38.51 -1.28
CA SER A 27 -1.36 39.13 -2.44
C SER A 27 -2.63 38.35 -2.80
N VAL A 28 -3.71 39.11 -3.01
CA VAL A 28 -5.11 38.73 -3.27
C VAL A 28 -5.22 38.38 -4.77
N THR A 29 -5.86 37.32 -5.28
CA THR A 29 -7.31 37.09 -5.36
C THR A 29 -7.56 35.78 -6.10
N THR A 30 -8.27 34.83 -5.48
CA THR A 30 -9.44 34.13 -6.05
C THR A 30 -10.00 33.27 -4.93
N THR A 31 -11.24 33.56 -4.54
CA THR A 31 -11.99 32.79 -3.53
C THR A 31 -12.27 31.39 -4.09
N SER A 32 -11.34 30.45 -3.92
CA SER A 32 -11.68 29.05 -3.77
C SER A 32 -11.90 28.80 -2.28
N SER A 33 -13.11 28.37 -1.94
CA SER A 33 -13.48 27.96 -0.59
C SER A 33 -12.44 26.98 -0.01
N PRO A 34 -11.96 27.17 1.22
CA PRO A 34 -11.13 26.17 1.89
C PRO A 34 -12.06 25.09 2.43
N ASP A 35 -12.59 24.25 1.56
CA ASP A 35 -13.36 23.09 1.98
C ASP A 35 -13.11 21.91 1.06
N SER A 36 -12.34 20.95 1.55
CA SER A 36 -12.51 19.51 1.30
C SER A 36 -11.34 18.72 1.87
N THR A 37 -11.16 18.78 3.19
CA THR A 37 -10.39 17.76 3.91
C THR A 37 -11.22 17.17 5.04
N ASP A 38 -12.48 16.79 4.79
CA ASP A 38 -13.20 15.97 5.77
C ASP A 38 -14.48 15.28 5.26
N GLN A 39 -14.56 14.87 3.99
CA GLN A 39 -15.65 13.99 3.58
C GLN A 39 -15.13 12.56 3.43
N PRO A 40 -15.64 11.59 4.23
CA PRO A 40 -15.34 10.19 4.04
C PRO A 40 -15.64 9.79 2.60
N GLY A 41 -14.73 9.06 1.95
CA GLY A 41 -14.97 8.48 0.64
C GLY A 41 -16.24 7.63 0.65
N GLN A 42 -16.90 7.51 -0.51
CA GLN A 42 -18.12 6.70 -0.65
C GLN A 42 -17.88 5.28 -0.12
N PRO A 43 -18.83 4.67 0.62
CA PRO A 43 -18.67 3.31 1.10
C PRO A 43 -18.55 2.31 -0.06
N ILE A 44 -17.51 1.50 -0.04
CA ILE A 44 -17.27 0.45 -1.04
C ILE A 44 -17.06 -0.91 -0.38
N THR A 45 -17.19 -1.95 -1.19
CA THR A 45 -16.87 -3.34 -0.84
C THR A 45 -15.71 -3.82 -1.69
N VAL A 46 -14.72 -4.46 -1.09
CA VAL A 46 -13.53 -4.99 -1.78
C VAL A 46 -13.30 -6.43 -1.35
N ASP A 47 -12.98 -7.30 -2.30
CA ASP A 47 -12.51 -8.66 -2.02
C ASP A 47 -10.99 -8.69 -2.02
N LEU A 48 -10.40 -9.14 -0.92
CA LEU A 48 -8.97 -9.29 -0.77
C LEU A 48 -8.61 -10.76 -0.74
N ILE A 49 -7.79 -11.20 -1.70
CA ILE A 49 -7.25 -12.55 -1.77
C ILE A 49 -5.77 -12.50 -1.40
N ILE A 50 -5.35 -13.31 -0.44
CA ILE A 50 -3.94 -13.57 -0.16
C ILE A 50 -3.58 -14.95 -0.65
N ARG A 51 -2.55 -15.04 -1.48
CA ARG A 51 -2.17 -16.30 -2.15
C ARG A 51 -0.68 -16.54 -2.03
N ASN A 52 -0.33 -17.71 -1.53
CA ASN A 52 1.00 -18.28 -1.67
C ASN A 52 0.87 -19.72 -2.18
N GLN A 53 1.13 -19.88 -3.47
CA GLN A 53 1.27 -21.19 -4.12
C GLN A 53 2.73 -21.46 -4.52
N PHE A 54 3.64 -20.54 -4.20
CA PHE A 54 5.03 -20.58 -4.62
C PHE A 54 5.89 -21.41 -3.67
N GLN A 55 5.70 -21.27 -2.36
CA GLN A 55 6.47 -22.02 -1.34
C GLN A 55 5.62 -22.42 -0.13
N LYS A 56 6.12 -23.34 0.69
CA LYS A 56 5.47 -23.68 1.96
C LYS A 56 5.57 -22.51 2.96
N PRO A 57 4.54 -22.28 3.81
CA PRO A 57 3.22 -22.91 3.77
C PRO A 57 2.40 -22.42 2.57
N TYR A 58 1.75 -23.35 1.87
CA TYR A 58 0.82 -23.00 0.80
C TYR A 58 -0.50 -22.53 1.39
N PHE A 59 -1.06 -21.46 0.86
CA PHE A 59 -2.37 -20.97 1.26
C PHE A 59 -3.01 -20.13 0.18
N GLU A 60 -4.34 -20.10 0.22
CA GLU A 60 -5.17 -19.14 -0.47
C GLU A 60 -6.34 -18.80 0.44
N TYR A 61 -6.53 -17.51 0.70
CA TYR A 61 -7.59 -17.04 1.57
C TYR A 61 -8.23 -15.78 1.02
N GLN A 62 -9.54 -15.65 1.19
CA GLN A 62 -10.30 -14.50 0.74
C GLN A 62 -11.04 -13.87 1.93
N VAL A 63 -10.96 -12.53 2.02
CA VAL A 63 -11.76 -11.73 2.96
C VAL A 63 -12.47 -10.63 2.19
N THR A 64 -13.79 -10.59 2.32
CA THR A 64 -14.60 -9.47 1.82
C THR A 64 -14.66 -8.37 2.88
N VAL A 65 -14.21 -7.16 2.53
CA VAL A 65 -14.31 -5.96 3.38
C VAL A 65 -15.41 -5.08 2.80
N SER A 66 -16.54 -4.99 3.50
CA SER A 66 -17.75 -4.29 3.02
C SER A 66 -17.97 -2.96 3.72
N ALA A 67 -18.60 -2.03 3.00
CA ALA A 67 -19.08 -0.74 3.51
C ALA A 67 -18.00 0.09 4.23
N LYS A 68 -16.78 0.12 3.67
CA LYS A 68 -15.69 0.99 4.17
C LYS A 68 -15.50 2.20 3.26
N PRO A 69 -15.13 3.38 3.81
CA PRO A 69 -14.85 4.55 2.99
C PRO A 69 -13.81 4.23 1.92
N GLN A 70 -14.07 4.62 0.68
CA GLN A 70 -13.13 4.46 -0.42
C GLN A 70 -11.88 5.31 -0.17
N ARG A 71 -10.78 4.63 0.16
CA ARG A 71 -9.45 5.19 0.43
C ARG A 71 -8.38 4.16 0.07
N GLU A 72 -7.13 4.42 0.42
CA GLU A 72 -5.98 3.59 0.06
C GLU A 72 -6.11 2.14 0.54
N LEU A 73 -5.59 1.21 -0.25
CA LEU A 73 -5.68 -0.24 -0.07
C LEU A 73 -5.20 -0.69 1.32
N ILE A 74 -4.20 -0.02 1.91
CA ILE A 74 -3.71 -0.34 3.25
C ILE A 74 -4.83 -0.36 4.30
N HIS A 75 -5.82 0.53 4.20
CA HIS A 75 -6.96 0.55 5.14
C HIS A 75 -7.92 -0.64 4.99
N PHE A 76 -8.03 -1.18 3.78
CA PHE A 76 -8.77 -2.40 3.52
C PHE A 76 -8.01 -3.62 4.06
N LEU A 77 -6.68 -3.64 3.95
CA LEU A 77 -5.84 -4.69 4.54
C LEU A 77 -5.93 -4.67 6.08
N GLU A 78 -5.86 -3.49 6.70
CA GLU A 78 -6.08 -3.32 8.15
C GLU A 78 -7.46 -3.81 8.60
N SER A 79 -8.50 -3.47 7.82
CA SER A 79 -9.87 -3.93 8.08
C SER A 79 -10.01 -5.44 7.94
N ALA A 80 -9.36 -6.05 6.94
CA ALA A 80 -9.35 -7.50 6.74
C ALA A 80 -8.64 -8.21 7.92
N ALA A 81 -7.50 -7.70 8.36
CA ALA A 81 -6.77 -8.25 9.50
C ALA A 81 -7.52 -8.11 10.83
N THR A 82 -8.31 -7.05 10.99
CA THR A 82 -9.18 -6.87 12.16
C THR A 82 -10.38 -7.82 12.12
N LYS A 83 -10.96 -8.00 10.93
CA LYS A 83 -12.14 -8.85 10.72
C LYS A 83 -11.83 -10.34 10.85
N ASP A 84 -10.65 -10.75 10.42
CA ASP A 84 -10.33 -12.16 10.24
C ASP A 84 -8.95 -12.55 10.79
N PRO A 85 -8.88 -13.42 11.81
CA PRO A 85 -7.60 -13.83 12.38
C PRO A 85 -6.72 -14.65 11.42
N ASN A 86 -7.27 -15.16 10.31
CA ASN A 86 -6.52 -15.88 9.27
C ASN A 86 -5.93 -14.94 8.21
N PHE A 87 -6.22 -13.63 8.30
CA PHE A 87 -5.61 -12.60 7.47
C PHE A 87 -4.62 -11.79 8.32
N LYS A 88 -3.32 -12.08 8.20
CA LYS A 88 -2.28 -11.33 8.91
C LYS A 88 -1.28 -10.80 7.91
N PHE A 89 -0.90 -9.53 8.03
CA PHE A 89 0.16 -8.95 7.24
C PHE A 89 1.11 -8.13 8.10
N SER A 90 2.30 -7.90 7.57
CA SER A 90 3.27 -6.94 8.09
C SER A 90 3.67 -6.00 6.96
N ALA A 91 3.89 -4.75 7.30
CA ALA A 91 4.33 -3.73 6.37
C ALA A 91 5.37 -2.83 7.03
N ASP A 92 6.38 -2.45 6.25
CA ASP A 92 7.43 -1.53 6.68
C ASP A 92 7.28 -0.21 5.92
N PHE A 93 7.53 0.92 6.58
CA PHE A 93 7.41 2.26 6.00
C PHE A 93 8.71 2.68 5.31
N TYR A 94 8.61 3.18 4.08
CA TYR A 94 9.74 3.59 3.24
C TYR A 94 9.64 5.06 2.82
N GLY A 95 9.61 5.98 3.79
CA GLY A 95 9.68 7.42 3.53
C GLY A 95 8.64 7.89 2.51
N SER A 96 9.10 8.46 1.40
CA SER A 96 8.22 8.97 0.33
C SER A 96 7.47 7.89 -0.46
N LEU A 97 7.83 6.62 -0.32
CA LEU A 97 7.16 5.51 -1.02
C LEU A 97 5.94 4.95 -0.27
N GLY A 98 5.81 5.27 1.03
CA GLY A 98 4.76 4.73 1.89
C GLY A 98 5.06 3.33 2.41
N TYR A 99 4.01 2.58 2.74
CA TYR A 99 4.13 1.22 3.28
C TYR A 99 4.31 0.19 2.17
N MET A 100 5.25 -0.73 2.40
CA MET A 100 5.46 -1.92 1.58
C MET A 100 5.07 -3.16 2.38
N ILE A 101 4.31 -4.07 1.78
CA ILE A 101 3.97 -5.35 2.41
C ILE A 101 5.21 -6.25 2.46
N THR A 102 5.64 -6.61 3.66
CA THR A 102 6.85 -7.40 3.88
C THR A 102 6.56 -8.84 4.27
N ALA A 103 5.39 -9.14 4.83
CA ALA A 103 4.95 -10.50 5.08
C ALA A 103 3.42 -10.64 5.06
N ILE A 104 2.93 -11.81 4.68
CA ILE A 104 1.53 -12.21 4.87
C ILE A 104 1.52 -13.64 5.40
N ASN A 105 0.75 -13.88 6.47
CA ASN A 105 0.62 -15.18 7.15
C ASN A 105 1.97 -15.88 7.42
N GLY A 106 2.98 -15.10 7.83
CA GLY A 106 4.31 -15.60 8.17
C GLY A 106 5.27 -15.79 6.99
N VAL A 107 4.80 -15.64 5.75
CA VAL A 107 5.65 -15.71 4.56
C VAL A 107 6.21 -14.32 4.23
N ARG A 108 7.52 -14.15 4.41
CA ARG A 108 8.25 -12.89 4.26
C ARG A 108 8.82 -12.75 2.85
N MET A 109 8.79 -11.53 2.32
CA MET A 109 9.57 -11.17 1.13
C MET A 109 11.07 -11.27 1.38
N ASN A 110 11.86 -11.50 0.33
CA ASN A 110 13.31 -11.55 0.42
C ASN A 110 13.94 -10.94 -0.83
N ALA A 111 14.66 -9.82 -0.65
CA ALA A 111 15.30 -9.12 -1.74
C ALA A 111 16.44 -9.94 -2.39
N THR A 112 17.16 -10.74 -1.60
CA THR A 112 18.24 -11.61 -2.08
C THR A 112 17.70 -12.76 -2.92
N GLU A 113 16.59 -13.35 -2.49
CA GLU A 113 15.89 -14.44 -3.22
C GLU A 113 14.92 -13.90 -4.28
N LYS A 114 14.87 -12.58 -4.47
CA LYS A 114 13.96 -11.89 -5.38
C LYS A 114 12.49 -12.28 -5.19
N SER A 115 12.03 -12.46 -3.95
CA SER A 115 10.65 -12.82 -3.62
C SER A 115 9.88 -11.65 -2.99
N TYR A 116 8.61 -11.48 -3.37
CA TYR A 116 7.76 -10.36 -2.96
C TYR A 116 6.26 -10.70 -3.04
N TRP A 117 5.46 -9.79 -2.48
CA TRP A 117 4.00 -9.79 -2.61
C TRP A 117 3.58 -8.91 -3.78
N LYS A 118 3.24 -9.54 -4.91
CA LYS A 118 2.71 -8.85 -6.09
C LYS A 118 1.24 -8.49 -5.86
N ILE A 119 0.88 -7.26 -6.20
CA ILE A 119 -0.51 -6.77 -6.14
C ILE A 119 -1.06 -6.76 -7.56
N HIS A 120 -2.21 -7.40 -7.77
CA HIS A 120 -2.86 -7.44 -9.07
C HIS A 120 -4.37 -7.62 -8.96
N GLU A 121 -5.08 -7.16 -9.97
CA GLU A 121 -6.52 -7.27 -10.06
C GLU A 121 -6.95 -8.65 -10.55
N ASN A 122 -8.10 -9.11 -10.07
CA ASN A 122 -8.82 -10.28 -10.59
C ASN A 122 -10.17 -9.86 -11.19
N PRO A 123 -10.58 -10.40 -12.35
CA PRO A 123 -9.97 -11.50 -13.11
C PRO A 123 -8.97 -11.07 -14.18
N SER A 124 -8.79 -9.76 -14.43
CA SER A 124 -7.95 -9.24 -15.50
C SER A 124 -6.49 -9.70 -15.41
N GLY A 125 -5.99 -9.94 -14.18
CA GLY A 125 -4.59 -10.26 -13.92
C GLY A 125 -3.66 -9.05 -14.04
N ASN A 126 -4.22 -7.85 -14.27
CA ASN A 126 -3.47 -6.63 -14.45
C ASN A 126 -2.66 -6.32 -13.20
N SER A 127 -1.36 -6.06 -13.39
CA SER A 127 -0.49 -5.57 -12.33
C SER A 127 -1.02 -4.24 -11.80
N ILE A 128 -1.04 -4.07 -10.48
CA ILE A 128 -1.26 -2.79 -9.85
C ILE A 128 0.11 -2.20 -9.55
N ASP A 129 0.50 -1.17 -10.30
CA ASP A 129 1.84 -0.59 -10.23
C ASP A 129 2.00 0.42 -9.08
N LEU A 130 0.94 0.63 -8.29
CA LEU A 130 0.94 1.46 -7.09
C LEU A 130 1.05 0.59 -5.82
N GLY A 131 1.78 1.10 -4.82
CA GLY A 131 1.84 0.49 -3.50
C GLY A 131 0.53 0.59 -2.72
N VAL A 132 0.43 -0.15 -1.62
CA VAL A 132 -0.77 -0.20 -0.76
C VAL A 132 -1.13 1.14 -0.11
N SER A 133 -0.16 2.06 0.00
CA SER A 133 -0.35 3.44 0.49
C SER A 133 -0.78 4.44 -0.58
N SER A 134 -0.97 4.02 -1.83
CA SER A 134 -1.33 4.93 -2.92
C SER A 134 -2.46 4.39 -3.80
N TYR A 135 -2.57 3.07 -3.92
CA TYR A 135 -3.65 2.47 -4.67
C TYR A 135 -4.99 2.63 -3.94
N VAL A 136 -6.00 3.18 -4.62
CA VAL A 136 -7.38 3.30 -4.10
C VAL A 136 -8.27 2.32 -4.86
N PRO A 137 -8.76 1.24 -4.21
CA PRO A 137 -9.62 0.25 -4.85
C PRO A 137 -10.95 0.83 -5.35
N LEU A 138 -11.54 0.16 -6.35
CA LEU A 138 -12.90 0.42 -6.81
C LEU A 138 -13.93 -0.44 -6.06
N ASN A 139 -15.19 -0.01 -6.07
CA ASN A 139 -16.27 -0.81 -5.50
C ASN A 139 -16.39 -2.16 -6.22
N THR A 140 -16.60 -3.22 -5.44
CA THR A 140 -16.71 -4.63 -5.87
C THR A 140 -15.45 -5.18 -6.54
N GLN A 141 -14.32 -4.49 -6.43
CA GLN A 141 -13.07 -4.96 -6.99
C GLN A 141 -12.51 -6.14 -6.19
N THR A 142 -11.92 -7.10 -6.89
CA THR A 142 -11.14 -8.19 -6.29
C THR A 142 -9.64 -7.93 -6.51
N ILE A 143 -8.90 -7.85 -5.42
CA ILE A 143 -7.45 -7.63 -5.42
C ILE A 143 -6.77 -8.87 -4.85
N ILE A 144 -5.74 -9.34 -5.54
CA ILE A 144 -4.89 -10.44 -5.09
C ILE A 144 -3.54 -9.87 -4.62
N LEU A 145 -3.09 -10.29 -3.45
CA LEU A 145 -1.71 -10.19 -2.99
C LEU A 145 -1.09 -11.58 -3.14
N ASN A 146 -0.30 -11.77 -4.20
CA ASN A 146 0.26 -13.06 -4.58
C ASN A 146 1.76 -13.11 -4.29
N PHE A 147 2.20 -14.10 -3.53
CA PHE A 147 3.62 -14.35 -3.29
C PHE A 147 4.27 -14.93 -4.54
N THR A 148 5.31 -14.28 -5.03
CA THR A 148 6.00 -14.66 -6.27
C THR A 148 7.44 -14.13 -6.28
N THR A 149 8.21 -14.49 -7.30
CA THR A 149 9.54 -13.95 -7.55
C THR A 149 9.56 -12.99 -8.74
N TRP A 150 10.59 -12.13 -8.80
CA TRP A 150 10.97 -11.40 -10.02
C TRP A 150 12.24 -11.98 -10.64
N GLY A 151 12.32 -11.97 -11.98
CA GLY A 151 13.43 -12.48 -12.77
C GLY A 151 14.23 -11.35 -13.39
#